data_AF-A0A8S1HU07-F1
#
_entry.id   AF-A0A8S1HU07-F1
#
_cell.length_a   1.000
_cell.length_b   1.000
_cell.length_c   1.000
_cell.angle_alpha   90.00
_cell.angle_beta   90.00
_cell.angle_gamma   90.00
#
_symmetry.space_group_name_H-M   'P 1'
#
loop_
_entity.id
_entity.type
_entity.pdbx_description
1 polymer ?
#
loop_
_entity_poly.entity_id
_entity_poly.type
_entity_poly.pdbx_seq_one_letter_code
_entity_poly.pdbx_strand_id
1 'polypeptide(L)'
;MNRILSFLTVFLVFVGYSAARFSCGNDVLQSGFAELIVANDCKGRLQKMDLCCFNHRKCYEAQNKRETCDEQFCACAKNAAEKLPLCDLHANNFCNTAKNFGAANYPRPG
;
A
#
# COMPACT_ATOMS: atom_id res chain seq x y z
N MET A 1 -6.60 34.44 22.24
CA MET A 1 -6.15 33.32 21.38
C MET A 1 -5.64 33.93 20.07
N ASN A 2 -4.35 33.80 19.78
CA ASN A 2 -3.71 34.49 18.66
C ASN A 2 -4.26 33.94 17.33
N ARG A 3 -4.90 34.78 16.50
CA ARG A 3 -5.55 34.32 15.24
C ARG A 3 -4.57 33.59 14.34
N ILE A 4 -3.31 34.01 14.33
CA ILE A 4 -2.21 33.37 13.58
C ILE A 4 -1.94 31.97 14.11
N LEU A 5 -1.92 31.78 15.43
CA LEU A 5 -1.71 30.47 16.06
C LEU A 5 -2.87 29.51 15.74
N SER A 6 -4.10 30.02 15.70
CA SER A 6 -5.30 29.27 15.30
C SER A 6 -5.26 28.87 13.82
N PHE A 7 -4.83 29.76 12.91
CA PHE A 7 -4.66 29.40 11.50
C PHE A 7 -3.55 28.36 11.30
N LEU A 8 -2.42 28.48 12.01
CA LEU A 8 -1.32 27.51 11.94
C LEU A 8 -1.74 26.13 12.46
N THR A 9 -2.50 26.06 13.54
CA THR A 9 -3.04 24.78 14.05
C THR A 9 -4.04 24.17 13.08
N VAL A 10 -4.96 24.96 12.52
CA VAL A 10 -5.90 24.46 11.50
C VAL A 10 -5.17 23.98 10.25
N PHE A 11 -4.14 24.69 9.80
CA PHE A 11 -3.33 24.29 8.64
C PHE A 11 -2.52 23.01 8.88
N LEU A 12 -1.88 22.87 10.05
CA LEU A 12 -1.16 21.66 10.44
C LEU A 12 -2.11 20.44 10.58
N VAL A 13 -3.31 20.65 11.11
CA VAL A 13 -4.35 19.63 11.15
C VAL A 13 -4.80 19.26 9.73
N PHE A 14 -4.99 20.23 8.83
CA PHE A 14 -5.36 19.98 7.43
C PHE A 14 -4.30 19.20 6.65
N VAL A 15 -3.02 19.50 6.86
CA VAL A 15 -1.88 18.76 6.26
C VAL A 15 -1.78 17.34 6.82
N GLY A 16 -2.14 17.12 8.10
CA GLY A 16 -2.24 15.78 8.69
C GLY A 16 -3.50 15.02 8.28
N TYR A 17 -4.55 15.71 7.80
CA TYR A 17 -5.87 15.15 7.48
C TYR A 17 -5.99 14.62 6.05
N SER A 18 -4.96 14.76 5.20
CA SER A 18 -4.87 13.91 4.03
C SER A 18 -4.67 12.47 4.51
N ALA A 19 -5.78 11.80 4.81
CA ALA A 19 -5.84 10.41 5.23
C ALA A 19 -4.92 9.63 4.30
N ALA A 20 -3.88 9.01 4.88
CA ALA A 20 -2.95 8.22 4.12
C ALA A 20 -3.78 7.17 3.36
N ARG A 21 -3.86 7.34 2.03
CA ARG A 21 -4.57 6.40 1.17
C ARG A 21 -3.95 5.02 1.39
N PHE A 22 -4.79 3.99 1.42
CA PHE A 22 -4.27 2.63 1.36
C PHE A 22 -3.35 2.49 0.15
N SER A 23 -2.15 1.98 0.39
CA SER A 23 -1.02 2.06 -0.51
C SER A 23 -1.09 1.04 -1.62
N CYS A 24 -1.86 -0.04 -1.44
CA CYS A 24 -2.08 -1.05 -2.46
C CYS A 24 -2.97 -0.50 -3.57
N GLY A 25 -2.59 -0.68 -4.83
CA GLY A 25 -3.30 -0.13 -5.98
C GLY A 25 -2.54 1.03 -6.66
N ASN A 26 -2.88 1.28 -7.92
CA ASN A 26 -2.22 2.30 -8.72
C ASN A 26 -2.95 3.66 -8.66
N ASP A 27 -4.28 3.62 -8.52
CA ASP A 27 -5.15 4.79 -8.44
C ASP A 27 -6.11 4.72 -7.23
N VAL A 28 -6.92 5.76 -7.04
CA VAL A 28 -7.83 5.91 -5.89
C VAL A 28 -8.91 4.83 -5.86
N LEU A 29 -9.46 4.44 -7.01
CA LEU A 29 -10.51 3.43 -7.07
C LEU A 29 -9.94 2.06 -6.72
N GLN A 30 -8.81 1.69 -7.33
CA GLN A 30 -8.12 0.44 -7.01
C GLN A 30 -7.70 0.38 -5.54
N SER A 31 -7.21 1.51 -5.01
CA SER A 31 -6.80 1.59 -3.60
C SER A 31 -7.99 1.39 -2.66
N GLY A 32 -9.13 2.02 -2.94
CA GLY A 32 -10.34 1.86 -2.15
C GLY A 32 -10.90 0.43 -2.19
N PHE A 33 -10.90 -0.22 -3.36
CA PHE A 33 -11.31 -1.63 -3.46
C PHE A 33 -10.37 -2.56 -2.71
N ALA A 34 -9.06 -2.35 -2.84
CA ALA A 34 -8.06 -3.14 -2.11
C ALA A 34 -8.20 -2.95 -0.59
N GLU A 35 -8.43 -1.72 -0.14
CA GLU A 35 -8.66 -1.41 1.28
C GLU A 35 -9.90 -2.13 1.81
N LEU A 36 -11.02 -2.07 1.08
CA LEU A 36 -12.27 -2.73 1.46
C LEU A 36 -12.09 -4.24 1.64
N ILE A 37 -11.44 -4.89 0.66
CA ILE A 37 -11.19 -6.34 0.69
C ILE A 37 -10.32 -6.72 1.89
N VAL A 38 -9.21 -6.00 2.10
CA VAL A 38 -8.30 -6.30 3.22
C VAL A 38 -8.96 -5.99 4.56
N ALA A 39 -9.70 -4.89 4.69
CA ALA A 39 -10.39 -4.55 5.93
C ALA A 39 -11.44 -5.62 6.32
N ASN A 40 -12.13 -6.21 5.34
CA ASN A 40 -13.15 -7.22 5.58
C ASN A 40 -12.57 -8.63 5.79
N ASP A 41 -11.66 -9.06 4.91
CA ASP A 41 -11.22 -10.46 4.84
C ASP A 41 -9.91 -10.71 5.59
N CYS A 42 -9.16 -9.65 5.91
CA CYS A 42 -7.91 -9.68 6.64
C CYS A 42 -8.02 -8.97 7.99
N LYS A 43 -8.97 -9.39 8.84
CA LYS A 43 -9.25 -8.75 10.14
C LYS A 43 -7.96 -8.50 10.95
N GLY A 44 -7.70 -7.22 11.25
CA GLY A 44 -6.53 -6.80 12.03
C GLY A 44 -5.19 -6.84 11.28
N ARG A 45 -5.19 -6.95 9.95
CA ARG A 45 -3.97 -6.93 9.11
C ARG A 45 -3.89 -5.77 8.13
N LEU A 46 -4.87 -4.87 8.12
CA LEU A 46 -4.92 -3.74 7.19
C LEU A 46 -3.60 -2.97 7.13
N GLN A 47 -3.08 -2.52 8.27
CA GLN A 47 -1.82 -1.80 8.35
C GLN A 47 -0.61 -2.63 7.91
N LYS A 48 -0.60 -3.94 8.17
CA LYS A 48 0.50 -4.83 7.76
C LYS A 48 0.52 -5.00 6.24
N MET A 49 -0.65 -5.16 5.63
CA MET A 49 -0.79 -5.25 4.18
C MET A 49 -0.46 -3.92 3.50
N ASP A 50 -0.92 -2.81 4.08
CA ASP A 50 -0.60 -1.45 3.62
C ASP A 50 0.91 -1.23 3.56
N LEU A 51 1.62 -1.58 4.63
CA LEU A 51 3.06 -1.44 4.73
C LEU A 51 3.80 -2.23 3.65
N CYS A 52 3.32 -3.44 3.30
CA CYS A 52 3.89 -4.22 2.21
C CYS A 52 3.78 -3.49 0.86
N CYS A 53 2.63 -2.91 0.56
CA CYS A 53 2.40 -2.15 -0.66
C CYS A 53 3.20 -0.84 -0.69
N PHE A 54 3.30 -0.15 0.44
CA PHE A 54 4.14 1.04 0.57
C PHE A 54 5.61 0.73 0.26
N ASN A 55 6.15 -0.35 0.86
CA ASN A 55 7.54 -0.76 0.64
C ASN A 55 7.78 -1.24 -0.79
N HIS A 56 6.82 -1.93 -1.41
CA HIS A 56 6.90 -2.33 -2.81
C HIS A 56 7.00 -1.13 -3.75
N ARG A 57 6.14 -0.13 -3.56
CA ARG A 57 6.21 1.13 -4.31
C ARG A 57 7.57 1.82 -4.11
N LYS A 58 8.06 1.90 -2.88
CA LYS A 58 9.38 2.48 -2.59
C LYS A 58 10.52 1.73 -3.28
N CYS A 59 10.44 0.42 -3.36
CA CYS A 59 11.40 -0.41 -4.09
C CYS A 59 11.40 -0.09 -5.60
N TYR A 60 10.22 0.09 -6.20
CA TYR A 60 10.08 0.53 -7.59
C TYR A 60 10.61 1.94 -7.83
N GLU A 61 10.29 2.89 -6.93
CA GLU A 61 10.79 4.27 -6.99
C GLU A 61 12.33 4.33 -6.92
N ALA A 62 12.94 3.43 -6.14
CA ALA A 62 14.39 3.29 -6.04
C ALA A 62 15.03 2.59 -7.25
N GLN A 63 14.26 2.19 -8.25
CA GLN A 63 14.71 1.47 -9.45
C GLN A 63 15.48 0.17 -9.16
N ASN A 64 15.17 -0.47 -8.04
CA ASN A 64 15.65 -1.83 -7.77
C ASN A 64 15.02 -2.80 -8.76
N LYS A 65 15.75 -3.88 -9.11
CA LYS A 65 15.24 -4.92 -10.02
C LYS A 65 13.81 -5.31 -9.67
N ARG A 66 12.90 -5.17 -10.64
CA ARG A 66 11.47 -5.45 -10.48
C ARG A 66 11.20 -6.79 -9.80
N GLU A 67 11.86 -7.85 -10.25
CA GLU A 67 11.74 -9.20 -9.69
C GLU A 67 12.06 -9.24 -8.20
N THR A 68 13.14 -8.57 -7.77
CA THR A 68 13.50 -8.46 -6.35
C THR A 68 12.43 -7.73 -5.55
N CYS A 69 11.89 -6.63 -6.07
CA CYS A 69 10.80 -5.91 -5.41
C CYS A 69 9.53 -6.76 -5.31
N ASP A 70 9.16 -7.46 -6.38
CA ASP A 70 7.99 -8.33 -6.43
C ASP A 70 8.12 -9.51 -5.45
N GLU A 71 9.28 -10.14 -5.36
CA GLU A 71 9.53 -11.24 -4.42
C GLU A 71 9.47 -10.77 -2.96
N GLN A 72 10.09 -9.63 -2.65
CA GLN A 72 10.01 -9.03 -1.32
C GLN A 72 8.57 -8.67 -0.94
N PHE A 73 7.82 -8.12 -1.89
CA PHE A 73 6.41 -7.82 -1.72
C PHE A 73 5.59 -9.08 -1.44
N CYS A 74 5.76 -10.13 -2.26
CA CYS A 74 5.07 -11.40 -2.09
C CYS A 74 5.35 -12.03 -0.71
N ALA A 75 6.61 -12.03 -0.27
CA ALA A 75 6.98 -12.53 1.05
C ALA A 75 6.35 -11.69 2.18
N CYS A 76 6.35 -10.36 2.04
CA CYS A 76 5.73 -9.46 2.99
C CYS A 76 4.22 -9.71 3.10
N ALA A 77 3.50 -9.75 1.98
CA ALA A 77 2.06 -9.96 1.94
C ALA A 77 1.67 -11.31 2.55
N LYS A 78 2.44 -12.36 2.24
CA LYS A 78 2.24 -13.71 2.81
C LYS A 78 2.41 -13.73 4.32
N ASN A 79 3.44 -13.06 4.83
CA ASN A 79 3.67 -12.93 6.26
C ASN A 79 2.58 -12.08 6.94
N ALA A 80 2.14 -11.00 6.30
CA ALA A 80 1.07 -10.13 6.79
C ALA A 80 -0.28 -10.85 6.91
N ALA A 81 -0.55 -11.84 6.05
CA ALA A 81 -1.77 -12.65 6.12
C ALA A 81 -1.82 -13.57 7.35
N GLU A 82 -0.67 -13.91 7.96
CA GLU A 82 -0.57 -14.76 9.17
C GLU A 82 -1.39 -16.06 9.09
N LYS A 83 -1.45 -16.70 7.91
CA LYS A 83 -2.19 -17.95 7.66
C LYS A 83 -3.72 -17.84 7.81
N LEU A 84 -4.31 -16.65 7.81
CA LEU A 84 -5.77 -16.49 7.67
C LEU A 84 -6.17 -16.89 6.23
N PRO A 85 -7.03 -17.91 6.02
CA PRO A 85 -7.22 -18.48 4.68
C PRO A 85 -7.65 -17.48 3.60
N LEU A 86 -8.64 -16.63 3.89
CA LEU A 86 -9.10 -15.62 2.93
C LEU A 86 -8.06 -14.53 2.72
N CYS A 87 -7.39 -14.09 3.78
CA CYS A 87 -6.33 -13.10 3.64
C CYS A 87 -5.13 -13.64 2.87
N ASP A 88 -4.81 -14.92 3.05
CA ASP A 88 -3.75 -15.62 2.34
C ASP A 88 -4.06 -15.70 0.84
N LEU A 89 -5.31 -15.99 0.48
CA LEU A 89 -5.79 -15.92 -0.90
C LEU A 89 -5.58 -14.52 -1.48
N HIS A 90 -5.97 -13.47 -0.76
CA HIS A 90 -5.77 -12.08 -1.21
C HIS A 90 -4.29 -11.70 -1.31
N ALA A 91 -3.45 -12.12 -0.37
CA ALA A 91 -2.01 -11.92 -0.44
C ALA A 91 -1.41 -12.57 -1.70
N ASN A 92 -1.83 -13.79 -2.03
CA ASN A 92 -1.42 -14.47 -3.26
C ASN A 92 -1.93 -13.73 -4.51
N ASN A 93 -3.18 -13.24 -4.49
CA ASN A 93 -3.75 -12.45 -5.59
C ASN A 93 -2.99 -11.15 -5.81
N PHE A 94 -2.71 -10.40 -4.75
CA PHE A 94 -1.90 -9.18 -4.84
C PHE A 94 -0.51 -9.47 -5.39
N CYS A 95 0.17 -10.51 -4.88
CA CYS A 95 1.48 -10.97 -5.37
C CYS A 95 1.44 -11.29 -6.88
N ASN A 96 0.45 -12.06 -7.32
CA ASN A 96 0.30 -12.43 -8.73
C ASN A 96 0.01 -11.20 -9.59
N THR A 97 -0.83 -10.27 -9.12
CA THR A 97 -1.11 -9.02 -9.83
C THR A 97 0.14 -8.16 -9.96
N ALA A 98 0.96 -8.03 -8.91
CA ALA A 98 2.23 -7.33 -8.98
C ALA A 98 3.19 -7.95 -9.99
N LYS A 99 3.36 -9.28 -9.97
CA LYS A 99 4.26 -9.99 -10.89
C LYS A 99 3.83 -9.89 -12.35
N ASN A 100 2.52 -9.98 -12.62
CA ASN A 100 1.98 -10.04 -13.97
C ASN A 100 1.75 -8.67 -14.60
N PHE A 101 1.36 -7.66 -13.80
CA PHE A 101 0.97 -6.34 -14.30
C PHE A 101 1.85 -5.19 -13.78
N GLY A 102 2.67 -5.45 -12.76
CA GLY A 102 3.52 -4.42 -12.15
C GLY A 102 4.57 -3.83 -13.09
N ALA A 103 4.96 -4.57 -14.14
CA ALA A 103 5.89 -4.07 -15.15
C ALA A 103 5.39 -2.78 -15.86
N ALA A 104 4.07 -2.62 -16.03
CA ALA A 104 3.49 -1.42 -16.62
C ALA A 104 3.66 -0.17 -15.73
N ASN A 105 3.78 -0.37 -14.42
CA ASN A 105 3.93 0.68 -13.42
C ASN A 105 5.37 0.77 -12.88
N TYR A 106 6.29 -0.05 -13.41
CA TYR A 106 7.71 0.00 -13.06
C TYR A 106 8.37 1.18 -13.81
N PRO A 107 8.94 2.17 -13.11
CA PRO A 107 9.54 3.33 -13.77
C PRO A 107 10.70 2.89 -14.67
N ARG A 108 10.69 3.30 -15.96
CA ARG A 108 11.88 3.11 -16.81
C ARG A 108 12.96 4.10 -16.36
N PRO A 109 14.25 3.69 -16.29
CA PRO A 109 15.34 4.65 -16.20
C PRO A 109 15.28 5.56 -17.45
N GLY A 110 15.28 6.87 -17.21
CA GLY A 110 15.35 7.89 -18.24
C GLY A 110 16.75 8.04 -18.81
#